data_AF-A0A524EWQ3-F1
#
_entry.id   AF-A0A524EWQ3-F1
#
_cell.length_a   1.000
_cell.length_b   1.000
_cell.length_c   1.000
_cell.angle_alpha   90.00
_cell.angle_beta   90.00
_cell.angle_gamma   90.00
#
_symmetry.space_group_name_H-M   'P 1'
#
loop_
_entity.id
_entity.type
_entity.pdbx_description
1 polymer ?
#
loop_
_entity_poly.entity_id
_entity_poly.type
_entity_poly.pdbx_seq_one_letter_code
_entity_poly.pdbx_strand_id
1 'polypeptide(L)'
;MEIQLSLRKNKYSRQIVAIILSAGKGTRIKDTFPSTPKSLIKIHTLNDVSIIDHLISLLLDLETDRIEVIIGHLGYQIEKHIALLKSNAKKGYDRVSIRDSGQEYQKGAFFSFMSFAKDLSRYSSKDLFLILPGDTIFSKGLIKNIFLLISQHDSLFRDYPSIFYQDRKREDLELAPPHSVSILETFTEKKEICLKKITQIDSSNQNLVKVKQMVPIVCFPYKFIMKIVNKANIMHINSIRNMINFLVESEGQKFFVYELNSEHRFYDIDSEIDLSNFEKKGGQ
;
A
#
# COMPACT_ATOMS: atom_id res chain seq x y z
N MET A 1 -22.06 14.53 -36.03
CA MET A 1 -22.45 13.44 -35.13
C MET A 1 -21.16 12.75 -34.70
N GLU A 2 -20.62 13.15 -33.56
CA GLU A 2 -19.38 12.58 -33.03
C GLU A 2 -19.67 11.19 -32.48
N ILE A 3 -19.00 10.18 -33.04
CA ILE A 3 -19.05 8.81 -32.53
C ILE A 3 -18.17 8.79 -31.28
N GLN A 4 -18.80 8.80 -30.11
CA GLN A 4 -18.13 8.55 -28.84
C GLN A 4 -17.59 7.11 -28.88
N LEU A 5 -16.29 6.96 -29.15
CA LEU A 5 -15.61 5.67 -29.10
C LEU A 5 -15.60 5.19 -27.65
N SER A 6 -16.59 4.38 -27.28
CA SER A 6 -16.59 3.68 -26.00
C SER A 6 -15.28 2.92 -25.86
N LEU A 7 -14.52 3.20 -24.80
CA LEU A 7 -13.32 2.45 -24.42
C LEU A 7 -13.65 0.96 -24.52
N ARG A 8 -13.08 0.26 -25.51
CA ARG A 8 -13.24 -1.18 -25.67
C ARG A 8 -12.93 -1.83 -24.33
N LYS A 9 -13.93 -2.49 -23.73
CA LYS A 9 -13.75 -3.35 -22.55
C LYS A 9 -12.64 -4.35 -22.86
N ASN A 10 -11.43 -4.07 -22.37
CA ASN A 10 -10.32 -4.99 -22.50
C ASN A 10 -10.70 -6.32 -21.84
N LYS A 11 -10.52 -7.41 -22.58
CA LYS A 11 -11.06 -8.75 -22.36
C LYS A 11 -10.40 -9.53 -21.21
N TYR A 12 -9.68 -8.83 -20.33
CA TYR A 12 -9.15 -9.37 -19.09
C TYR A 12 -9.85 -8.63 -17.96
N SER A 13 -10.73 -9.32 -17.23
CA SER A 13 -11.16 -8.83 -15.92
C SER A 13 -9.88 -8.64 -15.11
N ARG A 14 -9.50 -7.39 -14.82
CA ARG A 14 -8.45 -7.11 -13.85
C ARG A 14 -8.91 -7.82 -12.59
N GLN A 15 -8.14 -8.79 -12.10
CA GLN A 15 -8.42 -9.47 -10.85
C GLN A 15 -7.45 -8.87 -9.83
N ILE A 16 -7.84 -7.73 -9.26
CA ILE A 16 -7.05 -6.99 -8.27
C ILE A 16 -7.64 -7.28 -6.90
N VAL A 17 -6.79 -7.83 -6.03
CA VAL A 17 -7.06 -8.02 -4.61
C VAL A 17 -6.26 -6.97 -3.85
N ALA A 18 -6.95 -6.01 -3.27
CA ALA A 18 -6.31 -5.04 -2.40
C ALA A 18 -6.15 -5.63 -0.99
N ILE A 19 -4.96 -5.55 -0.41
CA ILE A 19 -4.65 -5.98 0.95
C ILE A 19 -4.31 -4.73 1.76
N ILE A 20 -5.14 -4.42 2.75
CA ILE A 20 -4.93 -3.28 3.65
C ILE A 20 -4.33 -3.81 4.95
N LEU A 21 -3.12 -3.37 5.30
CA LEU A 21 -2.44 -3.76 6.52
C LEU A 21 -2.79 -2.81 7.68
N SER A 22 -3.66 -3.25 8.58
CA SER A 22 -4.18 -2.46 9.71
C SER A 22 -3.92 -3.11 11.08
N ALA A 23 -2.88 -3.94 11.19
CA ALA A 23 -2.60 -4.74 12.38
C ALA A 23 -1.65 -4.06 13.40
N GLY A 24 -1.10 -2.90 13.07
CA GLY A 24 -0.05 -2.23 13.84
C GLY A 24 -0.53 -1.64 15.16
N LYS A 25 0.39 -1.54 16.14
CA LYS A 25 0.09 -0.98 17.48
C LYS A 25 -0.08 0.55 17.52
N GLY A 26 0.42 1.27 16.51
CA GLY A 26 0.35 2.73 16.48
C GLY A 26 1.09 3.44 17.62
N THR A 27 2.22 2.90 18.08
CA THR A 27 2.91 3.36 19.30
C THR A 27 3.27 4.85 19.33
N ARG A 28 3.49 5.46 18.17
CA ARG A 28 3.88 6.88 18.02
C ARG A 28 2.73 7.87 18.19
N ILE A 29 1.49 7.44 18.00
CA ILE A 29 0.30 8.29 18.15
C ILE A 29 -0.53 7.93 19.40
N LYS A 30 -0.02 6.98 20.20
CA LYS A 30 -0.72 6.39 21.34
C LYS A 30 -1.03 7.41 22.44
N ASP A 31 -0.23 8.47 22.57
CA ASP A 31 -0.47 9.50 23.58
C ASP A 31 -1.72 10.34 23.25
N THR A 32 -1.99 10.56 21.96
CA THR A 32 -3.18 11.27 21.46
C THR A 32 -4.38 10.33 21.29
N PHE A 33 -4.14 9.10 20.81
CA PHE A 33 -5.17 8.09 20.53
C PHE A 33 -4.84 6.73 21.18
N PRO A 34 -4.92 6.60 22.51
CA PRO A 34 -4.42 5.42 23.23
C PRO A 34 -5.22 4.14 22.96
N SER A 35 -6.48 4.28 22.57
CA SER A 35 -7.44 3.19 22.40
C SER A 35 -8.08 3.13 21.03
N THR A 36 -7.62 3.94 20.07
CA THR A 36 -8.14 3.96 18.69
C THR A 36 -7.10 3.39 17.75
N PRO A 37 -7.41 2.33 16.97
CA PRO A 37 -6.54 1.90 15.88
C PRO A 37 -6.25 3.07 14.94
N LYS A 38 -4.99 3.25 14.52
CA LYS A 38 -4.62 4.32 13.58
C LYS A 38 -5.53 4.37 12.35
N SER A 39 -5.89 3.21 11.80
CA SER A 39 -6.75 3.10 10.63
C SER A 39 -8.17 3.65 10.85
N LEU A 40 -8.62 3.80 12.11
CA LEU A 40 -9.90 4.38 12.50
C LEU A 40 -9.82 5.87 12.89
N ILE A 41 -8.64 6.49 12.83
CA ILE A 41 -8.52 7.94 13.02
C ILE A 41 -9.34 8.65 11.96
N LYS A 42 -10.19 9.57 12.41
CA LYS A 42 -11.03 10.41 11.57
C LYS A 42 -10.26 11.63 11.08
N ILE A 43 -10.55 12.04 9.85
CA ILE A 43 -9.86 13.13 9.17
C ILE A 43 -10.86 14.25 8.91
N HIS A 44 -10.68 15.41 9.54
CA HIS A 44 -11.67 16.49 9.47
C HIS A 44 -11.83 17.03 8.04
N THR A 45 -10.74 17.21 7.32
CA THR A 45 -10.76 17.69 5.92
C THR A 45 -11.38 16.69 4.94
N LEU A 46 -11.61 15.44 5.36
CA LEU A 46 -12.34 14.43 4.60
C LEU A 46 -13.74 14.18 5.19
N ASN A 47 -14.36 15.18 5.81
CA ASN A 47 -15.69 15.09 6.43
C ASN A 47 -15.77 14.02 7.52
N ASP A 48 -14.77 13.97 8.41
CA ASP A 48 -14.69 13.06 9.54
C ASP A 48 -14.71 11.56 9.18
N VAL A 49 -14.33 11.24 7.94
CA VAL A 49 -14.16 9.88 7.45
C VAL A 49 -12.88 9.30 8.03
N SER A 50 -12.91 8.02 8.43
CA SER A 50 -11.71 7.34 8.92
C SER A 50 -10.72 7.03 7.79
N ILE A 51 -9.42 6.93 8.09
CA ILE A 51 -8.38 6.56 7.09
C ILE A 51 -8.79 5.30 6.31
N ILE A 52 -9.25 4.25 7.01
CA ILE A 52 -9.64 3.00 6.38
C ILE A 52 -10.91 3.14 5.51
N ASP A 53 -11.87 3.96 5.92
CA ASP A 53 -13.09 4.18 5.13
C ASP A 53 -12.79 4.91 3.83
N HIS A 54 -11.93 5.93 3.90
CA HIS A 54 -11.44 6.64 2.72
C HIS A 54 -10.74 5.68 1.76
N LEU A 55 -9.80 4.87 2.28
CA LEU A 55 -9.07 3.90 1.47
C LEU A 55 -9.98 2.84 0.83
N ILE A 56 -10.90 2.25 1.59
CA ILE A 56 -11.88 1.28 1.06
C ILE A 56 -12.74 1.95 -0.02
N SER A 57 -13.24 3.17 0.23
CA SER A 57 -14.06 3.89 -0.75
C SER A 57 -13.31 4.13 -2.05
N LEU A 58 -12.04 4.55 -1.99
CA LEU A 58 -11.20 4.73 -3.17
C LEU A 58 -11.04 3.42 -3.96
N LEU A 59 -10.80 2.30 -3.28
CA LEU A 59 -10.63 1.00 -3.92
C LEU A 59 -11.92 0.48 -4.55
N LEU A 60 -13.06 0.69 -3.89
CA LEU A 60 -14.38 0.31 -4.41
C LEU A 60 -14.78 1.15 -5.63
N ASP A 61 -14.48 2.45 -5.62
CA ASP A 61 -14.67 3.39 -6.74
C ASP A 61 -13.86 3.01 -7.99
N LEU A 62 -12.72 2.34 -7.79
CA LEU A 62 -11.83 1.87 -8.85
C LEU A 62 -12.10 0.42 -9.25
N GLU A 63 -13.23 -0.12 -8.84
CA GLU A 63 -13.71 -1.45 -9.21
C GLU A 63 -12.74 -2.58 -8.81
N THR A 64 -12.05 -2.43 -7.67
CA THR A 64 -11.28 -3.53 -7.07
C THR A 64 -12.19 -4.75 -6.82
N ASP A 65 -11.77 -5.95 -7.21
CA ASP A 65 -12.59 -7.16 -7.12
C ASP A 65 -12.80 -7.60 -5.67
N ARG A 66 -11.74 -7.49 -4.86
CA ARG A 66 -11.75 -7.87 -3.45
C ARG A 66 -10.84 -6.96 -2.62
N ILE A 67 -11.27 -6.67 -1.41
CA ILE A 67 -10.49 -5.92 -0.42
C ILE A 67 -10.36 -6.79 0.83
N GLU A 68 -9.12 -7.02 1.26
CA GLU A 68 -8.78 -7.85 2.41
C GLU A 68 -8.14 -6.96 3.46
N VAL A 69 -8.82 -6.76 4.58
CA VAL A 69 -8.33 -5.96 5.70
C VAL A 69 -7.66 -6.88 6.71
N ILE A 70 -6.35 -6.72 6.88
CA ILE A 70 -5.56 -7.52 7.81
C ILE A 70 -5.49 -6.80 9.15
N ILE A 71 -6.10 -7.40 10.17
CA ILE A 71 -6.19 -6.83 11.51
C ILE A 71 -5.27 -7.55 12.50
N GLY A 72 -5.06 -6.93 13.66
CA GLY A 72 -4.24 -7.45 14.75
C GLY A 72 -4.51 -6.67 16.03
N HIS A 73 -3.61 -5.77 16.43
CA HIS A 73 -3.84 -4.93 17.62
C HIS A 73 -5.14 -4.12 17.49
N LEU A 74 -6.00 -4.19 18.53
CA LEU A 74 -7.33 -3.55 18.55
C LEU A 74 -8.22 -3.91 17.33
N GLY A 75 -7.95 -5.04 16.67
CA GLY A 75 -8.63 -5.45 15.45
C GLY A 75 -10.15 -5.58 15.58
N TYR A 76 -10.65 -5.93 16.77
CA TYR A 76 -12.08 -6.03 17.07
C TYR A 76 -12.83 -4.70 16.82
N GLN A 77 -12.17 -3.54 16.97
CA GLN A 77 -12.78 -2.25 16.68
C GLN A 77 -12.94 -2.03 15.18
N ILE A 78 -11.93 -2.42 14.39
CA ILE A 78 -11.97 -2.36 12.92
C ILE A 78 -13.04 -3.32 12.41
N GLU A 79 -13.13 -4.53 12.98
CA GLU A 79 -14.16 -5.51 12.66
C GLU A 79 -15.57 -4.99 12.92
N LYS A 80 -15.81 -4.45 14.13
CA LYS A 80 -17.09 -3.83 14.48
C LYS A 80 -17.45 -2.69 13.52
N HIS A 81 -16.49 -1.84 13.20
CA HIS A 81 -16.68 -0.71 12.29
C HIS A 81 -17.08 -1.16 10.87
N ILE A 82 -16.34 -2.11 10.29
CA ILE A 82 -16.65 -2.65 8.96
C ILE A 82 -17.98 -3.42 8.96
N ALA A 83 -18.30 -4.15 10.03
CA ALA A 83 -19.58 -4.85 10.16
C ALA A 83 -20.76 -3.88 10.13
N LEU A 84 -20.65 -2.73 10.81
CA LEU A 84 -21.66 -1.67 10.78
C LEU A 84 -21.83 -1.07 9.38
N LEU A 85 -20.74 -0.89 8.64
CA LEU A 85 -20.82 -0.38 7.26
C LEU A 85 -21.50 -1.37 6.31
N LYS A 86 -21.27 -2.67 6.50
CA LYS A 86 -21.96 -3.74 5.78
C LYS A 86 -23.45 -3.79 6.12
N SER A 87 -23.81 -3.69 7.40
CA SER A 87 -25.22 -3.72 7.82
C SER A 87 -26.01 -2.52 7.31
N ASN A 88 -25.35 -1.36 7.15
CA ASN A 88 -25.94 -0.16 6.56
C ASN A 88 -26.01 -0.21 5.02
N ALA A 89 -25.84 -1.40 4.41
CA ALA A 89 -25.92 -1.65 2.98
C ALA A 89 -25.04 -0.72 2.13
N LYS A 90 -23.88 -0.30 2.66
CA LYS A 90 -22.96 0.56 1.90
C LYS A 90 -22.48 -0.22 0.66
N LYS A 91 -22.78 0.34 -0.52
CA LYS A 91 -22.56 -0.32 -1.82
C LYS A 91 -21.12 -0.85 -1.95
N GLY A 92 -20.98 -2.11 -2.36
CA GLY A 92 -19.69 -2.73 -2.65
C GLY A 92 -18.93 -3.29 -1.44
N TYR A 93 -19.41 -3.09 -0.21
CA TYR A 93 -18.74 -3.62 1.00
C TYR A 93 -18.87 -5.15 1.15
N ASP A 94 -19.71 -5.81 0.35
CA ASP A 94 -19.72 -7.26 0.16
C ASP A 94 -18.37 -7.80 -0.34
N ARG A 95 -17.60 -6.98 -1.05
CA ARG A 95 -16.24 -7.30 -1.52
C ARG A 95 -15.15 -7.13 -0.46
N VAL A 96 -15.49 -6.62 0.72
CA VAL A 96 -14.54 -6.38 1.82
C VAL A 96 -14.57 -7.56 2.78
N SER A 97 -13.45 -8.21 3.02
CA SER A 97 -13.28 -9.24 4.05
C SER A 97 -12.20 -8.86 5.05
N ILE A 98 -12.28 -9.46 6.23
CA ILE A 98 -11.36 -9.21 7.34
C ILE A 98 -10.61 -10.50 7.63
N ARG A 99 -9.31 -10.39 7.87
CA ARG A 99 -8.50 -11.50 8.35
C ARG A 99 -7.68 -11.05 9.56
N ASP A 100 -7.79 -11.84 10.63
CA ASP A 100 -6.97 -11.62 11.81
C ASP A 100 -5.60 -12.27 11.63
N SER A 101 -4.54 -11.48 11.84
CA SER A 101 -3.16 -11.94 11.85
C SER A 101 -2.76 -12.65 13.16
N GLY A 102 -3.66 -12.70 14.15
CA GLY A 102 -3.43 -13.34 15.43
C GLY A 102 -2.31 -12.64 16.19
N GLN A 103 -1.24 -13.36 16.55
CA GLN A 103 -0.07 -12.77 17.20
C GLN A 103 1.05 -12.39 16.22
N GLU A 104 0.89 -12.66 14.92
CA GLU A 104 1.95 -12.41 13.92
C GLU A 104 2.24 -10.92 13.74
N TYR A 105 1.25 -10.04 13.98
CA TYR A 105 1.46 -8.59 13.90
C TYR A 105 2.56 -8.07 14.84
N GLN A 106 2.85 -8.80 15.92
CA GLN A 106 3.92 -8.42 16.86
C GLN A 106 5.31 -8.49 16.21
N LYS A 107 5.47 -9.28 15.15
CA LYS A 107 6.73 -9.46 14.42
C LYS A 107 6.91 -8.43 13.29
N GLY A 108 5.90 -7.59 13.03
CA GLY A 108 5.93 -6.52 12.05
C GLY A 108 5.04 -6.75 10.83
N ALA A 109 4.94 -5.72 9.98
CA ALA A 109 4.01 -5.68 8.85
C ALA A 109 4.20 -6.82 7.84
N PHE A 110 5.43 -7.31 7.67
CA PHE A 110 5.68 -8.48 6.81
C PHE A 110 4.96 -9.72 7.34
N PHE A 111 5.03 -10.00 8.65
CA PHE A 111 4.36 -11.16 9.23
C PHE A 111 2.84 -11.02 9.26
N SER A 112 2.31 -9.81 9.44
CA SER A 112 0.88 -9.55 9.22
C SER A 112 0.47 -9.92 7.80
N PHE A 113 1.23 -9.48 6.80
CA PHE A 113 0.99 -9.88 5.41
C PHE A 113 1.19 -11.39 5.17
N MET A 114 2.19 -12.02 5.79
CA MET A 114 2.39 -13.46 5.65
C MET A 114 1.24 -14.27 6.26
N SER A 115 0.57 -13.77 7.30
CA SER A 115 -0.61 -14.43 7.88
C SER A 115 -1.75 -14.58 6.86
N PHE A 116 -1.95 -13.56 6.02
CA PHE A 116 -2.87 -13.61 4.88
C PHE A 116 -2.43 -14.67 3.87
N ALA A 117 -1.13 -14.70 3.56
CA ALA A 117 -0.58 -15.56 2.52
C ALA A 117 -0.51 -17.06 2.91
N LYS A 118 -0.83 -17.43 4.16
CA LYS A 118 -0.93 -18.83 4.61
C LYS A 118 -2.14 -19.56 4.00
N ASP A 119 -3.22 -18.86 3.65
CA ASP A 119 -4.41 -19.43 3.04
C ASP A 119 -4.77 -18.70 1.75
N LEU A 120 -4.17 -19.17 0.66
CA LEU A 120 -4.41 -18.63 -0.68
C LEU A 120 -5.49 -19.39 -1.47
N SER A 121 -6.22 -20.31 -0.83
CA SER A 121 -7.21 -21.18 -1.49
C SER A 121 -8.37 -20.41 -2.15
N ARG A 122 -8.63 -19.19 -1.68
CA ARG A 122 -9.72 -18.31 -2.16
C ARG A 122 -9.31 -17.38 -3.31
N TYR A 123 -8.09 -17.51 -3.81
CA TYR A 123 -7.51 -16.64 -4.83
C TYR A 123 -7.11 -17.43 -6.07
N SER A 124 -7.14 -16.74 -7.20
CA SER A 124 -6.79 -17.24 -8.51
C SER A 124 -5.30 -17.01 -8.79
N SER A 125 -4.69 -17.88 -9.60
CA SER A 125 -3.32 -17.68 -10.11
C SER A 125 -3.18 -16.42 -10.98
N LYS A 126 -4.30 -15.83 -11.40
CA LYS A 126 -4.36 -14.56 -12.13
C LYS A 126 -4.56 -13.35 -11.20
N ASP A 127 -4.69 -13.54 -9.89
CA ASP A 127 -4.86 -12.41 -8.99
C ASP A 127 -3.57 -11.59 -8.88
N LEU A 128 -3.73 -10.27 -8.93
CA LEU A 128 -2.72 -9.28 -8.61
C LEU A 128 -3.03 -8.70 -7.23
N PHE A 129 -2.06 -8.76 -6.33
CA PHE A 129 -2.23 -8.32 -4.96
C PHE A 129 -1.60 -6.94 -4.79
N LEU A 130 -2.44 -5.94 -4.54
CA LEU A 130 -2.01 -4.59 -4.24
C LEU A 130 -1.97 -4.44 -2.72
N ILE A 131 -0.79 -4.26 -2.13
CA ILE A 131 -0.62 -4.19 -0.67
C ILE A 131 -0.46 -2.72 -0.26
N LEU A 132 -1.31 -2.26 0.65
CA LEU A 132 -1.39 -0.88 1.11
C LEU A 132 -1.36 -0.83 2.65
N PRO A 133 -0.67 0.15 3.25
CA PRO A 133 -0.76 0.45 4.67
C PRO A 133 -2.14 1.02 5.02
N GLY A 134 -2.69 0.59 6.16
CA GLY A 134 -3.97 1.07 6.68
C GLY A 134 -3.89 2.37 7.46
N ASP A 135 -2.71 2.97 7.62
CA ASP A 135 -2.45 4.24 8.30
C ASP A 135 -1.93 5.34 7.37
N THR A 136 -1.96 5.12 6.05
CA THR A 136 -1.59 6.13 5.06
C THR A 136 -2.83 6.63 4.32
N ILE A 137 -2.93 7.95 4.14
CA ILE A 137 -3.95 8.59 3.31
C ILE A 137 -3.40 8.70 1.89
N PHE A 138 -4.16 8.23 0.90
CA PHE A 138 -3.82 8.34 -0.52
C PHE A 138 -4.78 9.27 -1.25
N SER A 139 -4.26 10.07 -2.17
CA SER A 139 -5.10 10.81 -3.12
C SER A 139 -5.71 9.87 -4.16
N LYS A 140 -6.93 10.20 -4.63
CA LYS A 140 -7.62 9.43 -5.67
C LYS A 140 -6.82 9.33 -6.97
N GLY A 141 -6.14 10.42 -7.34
CA GLY A 141 -5.29 10.48 -8.54
C GLY A 141 -4.12 9.49 -8.48
N LEU A 142 -3.49 9.33 -7.30
CA LEU A 142 -2.39 8.40 -7.11
C LEU A 142 -2.83 6.95 -7.37
N ILE A 143 -3.92 6.50 -6.73
CA ILE A 143 -4.42 5.13 -6.89
C ILE A 143 -4.93 4.90 -8.32
N LYS A 144 -5.59 5.90 -8.93
CA LYS A 144 -5.99 5.84 -10.35
C LYS A 144 -4.80 5.61 -11.28
N ASN A 145 -3.69 6.29 -11.04
CA ASN A 145 -2.49 6.19 -11.86
C ASN A 145 -1.86 4.78 -11.74
N ILE A 146 -1.84 4.21 -10.53
CA ILE A 146 -1.43 2.80 -10.32
C ILE A 146 -2.31 1.84 -11.13
N PHE A 147 -3.64 1.99 -11.08
CA PHE A 147 -4.56 1.14 -11.83
C PHE A 147 -4.35 1.30 -13.35
N LEU A 148 -4.09 2.52 -13.82
CA LEU A 148 -3.77 2.79 -15.23
C LEU A 148 -2.49 2.06 -15.66
N LEU A 149 -1.42 2.13 -14.86
CA LEU A 149 -0.16 1.42 -15.13
C LEU A 149 -0.36 -0.10 -15.17
N ILE A 150 -1.09 -0.66 -14.20
CA ILE A 150 -1.43 -2.10 -14.20
C ILE A 150 -2.15 -2.48 -15.49
N SER A 151 -3.01 -1.59 -16.00
CA SER A 151 -3.76 -1.83 -17.23
C SER A 151 -2.91 -1.79 -18.49
N GLN A 152 -1.95 -0.86 -18.53
CA GLN A 152 -1.06 -0.64 -19.68
C GLN A 152 0.01 -1.72 -19.76
N HIS A 153 0.41 -2.28 -18.61
CA HIS A 153 1.50 -3.25 -18.48
C HIS A 153 1.03 -4.58 -17.87
N ASP A 154 -0.21 -5.01 -18.13
CA ASP A 154 -0.87 -6.14 -17.46
C ASP A 154 -0.01 -7.43 -17.42
N SER A 155 0.67 -7.76 -18.52
CA SER A 155 1.56 -8.93 -18.57
C SER A 155 2.74 -8.81 -17.61
N LEU A 156 3.40 -7.63 -17.54
CA LEU A 156 4.55 -7.42 -16.66
C LEU A 156 4.15 -7.52 -15.19
N PHE A 157 3.02 -6.93 -14.80
CA PHE A 157 2.52 -7.02 -13.43
C PHE A 157 2.13 -8.44 -13.01
N ARG A 158 1.68 -9.28 -13.96
CA ARG A 158 1.33 -10.69 -13.71
C ARG A 158 2.54 -11.60 -13.59
N ASP A 159 3.65 -11.23 -14.20
CA ASP A 159 4.87 -12.04 -14.21
C ASP A 159 5.88 -11.59 -13.15
N TYR A 160 5.87 -10.31 -12.76
CA TYR A 160 6.90 -9.72 -11.91
C TYR A 160 6.32 -8.85 -10.79
N PRO A 161 6.90 -8.90 -9.58
CA PRO A 161 6.54 -7.97 -8.53
C PRO A 161 6.97 -6.54 -8.90
N SER A 162 6.18 -5.57 -8.47
CA SER A 162 6.32 -4.17 -8.89
C SER A 162 6.23 -3.20 -7.71
N ILE A 163 6.98 -2.11 -7.80
CA ILE A 163 7.04 -1.03 -6.82
C ILE A 163 6.79 0.30 -7.52
N PHE A 164 6.21 1.26 -6.80
CA PHE A 164 5.91 2.58 -7.33
C PHE A 164 6.77 3.65 -6.65
N TYR A 165 7.12 4.69 -7.39
CA TYR A 165 7.86 5.82 -6.85
C TYR A 165 7.39 7.16 -7.42
N GLN A 166 7.77 8.25 -6.75
CA GLN A 166 7.66 9.60 -7.27
C GLN A 166 9.03 10.26 -7.25
N ASP A 167 9.39 10.93 -8.35
CA ASP A 167 10.54 11.82 -8.35
C ASP A 167 10.19 13.05 -7.50
N ARG A 168 10.92 13.23 -6.40
CA ARG A 168 10.74 14.34 -5.46
C ARG A 168 12.03 15.10 -5.31
N LYS A 169 11.92 16.42 -5.15
CA LYS A 169 13.04 17.16 -4.59
C LYS A 169 13.12 16.87 -3.10
N ARG A 170 14.34 16.85 -2.55
CA ARG A 170 14.53 16.62 -1.12
C ARG A 170 13.83 17.67 -0.25
N GLU A 171 13.82 18.93 -0.71
CA GLU A 171 13.14 20.05 -0.03
C GLU A 171 11.63 19.84 0.14
N ASP A 172 11.01 19.03 -0.74
CA ASP A 172 9.58 18.70 -0.67
C ASP A 172 9.29 17.53 0.29
N LEU A 173 10.32 16.82 0.74
CA LEU A 173 10.18 15.73 1.71
C LEU A 173 10.18 16.35 3.10
N GLU A 174 9.05 16.25 3.80
CA GLU A 174 8.89 16.72 5.18
C GLU A 174 9.67 15.82 6.16
N LEU A 175 11.00 15.87 6.09
CA LEU A 175 11.93 15.08 6.89
C LEU A 175 12.10 15.75 8.27
N ALA A 176 11.05 15.75 9.08
CA ALA A 176 11.17 16.05 10.50
C ALA A 176 11.56 14.76 11.25
N PRO A 177 12.51 14.76 12.19
CA PRO A 177 12.75 13.60 13.04
C PRO A 177 11.46 13.19 13.78
N PRO A 178 11.14 11.88 13.89
CA PRO A 178 11.96 10.72 13.53
C PRO A 178 11.70 10.16 12.11
N HIS A 179 11.08 10.93 11.21
CA HIS A 179 10.66 10.43 9.91
C HIS A 179 11.85 10.10 9.00
N SER A 180 11.81 8.90 8.44
CA SER A 180 12.70 8.47 7.36
C SER A 180 11.87 8.12 6.15
N VAL A 181 12.37 8.49 4.98
CA VAL A 181 11.72 8.24 3.70
C VAL A 181 12.45 7.10 3.00
N SER A 182 11.70 6.13 2.50
CA SER A 182 12.26 5.07 1.66
C SER A 182 12.48 5.60 0.24
N ILE A 183 13.69 5.44 -0.28
CA ILE A 183 14.07 5.84 -1.64
C ILE A 183 14.54 4.63 -2.43
N LEU A 184 14.34 4.67 -3.74
CA LEU A 184 14.74 3.61 -4.65
C LEU A 184 16.09 3.92 -5.31
N GLU A 185 17.00 2.96 -5.24
CA GLU A 185 18.11 2.85 -6.19
C GLU A 185 17.67 1.95 -7.34
N THR A 186 17.90 2.39 -8.58
CA THR A 186 17.38 1.73 -9.78
C THR A 186 18.46 1.51 -10.83
N PHE A 187 18.24 0.53 -11.71
CA PHE A 187 19.04 0.34 -12.92
C PHE A 187 18.12 0.07 -14.11
N THR A 188 18.60 0.30 -15.33
CA THR A 188 17.84 0.04 -16.56
C THR A 188 18.29 -1.26 -17.19
N GLU A 189 17.35 -2.14 -17.51
CA GLU A 189 17.61 -3.38 -18.22
C GLU A 189 16.55 -3.57 -19.33
N LYS A 190 17.00 -3.71 -20.59
CA LYS A 190 16.11 -3.92 -21.76
C LYS A 190 14.97 -2.90 -21.86
N LYS A 191 15.28 -1.62 -21.59
CA LYS A 191 14.34 -0.46 -21.56
C LYS A 191 13.37 -0.42 -20.38
N GLU A 192 13.43 -1.37 -19.47
CA GLU A 192 12.64 -1.37 -18.24
C GLU A 192 13.48 -0.89 -17.06
N ILE A 193 12.85 -0.14 -16.14
CA ILE A 193 13.50 0.31 -14.91
C ILE A 193 13.29 -0.74 -13.83
N CYS A 194 14.38 -1.16 -13.21
CA CYS A 194 14.41 -2.24 -12.22
C CYS A 194 14.94 -1.74 -10.89
N LEU A 195 14.46 -2.34 -9.80
CA LEU A 195 14.95 -2.04 -8.46
C LEU A 195 16.35 -2.65 -8.26
N LYS A 196 17.30 -1.82 -7.82
CA LYS A 196 18.59 -2.26 -7.29
C LYS A 196 18.52 -2.49 -5.79
N LYS A 197 17.98 -1.53 -5.05
CA LYS A 197 17.84 -1.55 -3.57
C LYS A 197 16.87 -0.48 -3.11
N ILE A 198 16.23 -0.70 -1.96
CA ILE A 198 15.51 0.33 -1.21
C ILE A 198 16.38 0.79 -0.04
N THR A 199 16.68 2.08 0.03
CA THR A 199 17.40 2.69 1.16
C THR A 199 16.51 3.66 1.92
N GLN A 200 16.88 3.99 3.15
CA GLN A 200 16.20 5.01 3.93
C GLN A 200 17.08 6.24 4.03
N ILE A 201 16.47 7.41 3.86
CA ILE A 201 17.08 8.69 4.16
C ILE A 201 16.29 9.39 5.25
N ASP A 202 16.99 10.13 6.08
CA ASP A 202 16.45 10.98 7.13
C ASP A 202 16.90 12.44 6.91
N SER A 203 16.58 13.29 7.89
CA SER A 203 16.96 14.71 7.89
C SER A 203 18.48 14.95 7.78
N SER A 204 19.32 14.00 8.20
CA SER A 204 20.78 14.15 8.24
C SER A 204 21.48 14.01 6.86
N ASN A 205 20.80 13.41 5.88
CA ASN A 205 21.38 13.06 4.59
C ASN A 205 21.45 14.23 3.57
N GLN A 206 22.25 15.26 3.81
CA GLN A 206 22.21 16.54 3.07
C GLN A 206 22.51 16.51 1.55
N ASN A 207 23.13 15.46 1.01
CA ASN A 207 23.74 15.50 -0.33
C ASN A 207 22.81 15.20 -1.52
N LEU A 208 21.54 14.85 -1.30
CA LEU A 208 20.62 14.43 -2.37
C LEU A 208 19.68 15.57 -2.78
N VAL A 209 19.76 16.02 -4.05
CA VAL A 209 18.87 17.08 -4.59
C VAL A 209 17.51 16.51 -5.00
N LYS A 210 17.51 15.37 -5.69
CA LYS A 210 16.31 14.65 -6.13
C LYS A 210 16.39 13.19 -5.70
N VAL A 211 15.25 12.61 -5.35
CA VAL A 211 15.16 11.21 -4.94
C VAL A 211 13.94 10.54 -5.53
N LYS A 212 14.03 9.23 -5.71
CA LYS A 212 12.92 8.35 -6.09
C LYS A 212 12.20 7.89 -4.82
N GLN A 213 11.32 8.73 -4.28
CA GLN A 213 10.55 8.40 -3.08
C GLN A 213 9.66 7.20 -3.38
N MET A 214 9.83 6.11 -2.62
CA MET A 214 8.95 4.96 -2.68
C MET A 214 7.54 5.38 -2.22
N VAL A 215 6.55 5.11 -3.05
CA VAL A 215 5.15 5.13 -2.61
C VAL A 215 4.90 3.83 -1.84
N PRO A 216 4.28 3.86 -0.64
CA PRO A 216 4.16 2.69 0.22
C PRO A 216 3.05 1.73 -0.28
N ILE A 217 3.07 1.41 -1.58
CA ILE A 217 2.21 0.45 -2.23
C ILE A 217 3.10 -0.48 -3.03
N VAL A 218 2.86 -1.78 -2.93
CA VAL A 218 3.55 -2.78 -3.75
C VAL A 218 2.53 -3.68 -4.43
N CYS A 219 2.84 -4.13 -5.64
CA CYS A 219 1.98 -4.99 -6.43
C CYS A 219 2.66 -6.32 -6.68
N PHE A 220 2.09 -7.41 -6.18
CA PHE A 220 2.66 -8.75 -6.27
C PHE A 220 1.74 -9.69 -7.06
N PRO A 221 2.27 -10.41 -8.06
CA PRO A 221 1.51 -11.48 -8.68
C PRO A 221 1.40 -12.69 -7.74
N TYR A 222 0.33 -13.47 -7.90
CA TYR A 222 0.09 -14.70 -7.12
C TYR A 222 1.32 -15.61 -7.01
N LYS A 223 2.02 -15.86 -8.13
CA LYS A 223 3.21 -16.71 -8.17
C LYS A 223 4.33 -16.19 -7.27
N PHE A 224 4.47 -14.87 -7.16
CA PHE A 224 5.45 -14.25 -6.28
C PHE A 224 5.06 -14.44 -4.81
N ILE A 225 3.78 -14.28 -4.45
CA ILE A 225 3.32 -14.55 -3.07
C ILE A 225 3.60 -16.01 -2.67
N MET A 226 3.30 -16.97 -3.54
CA MET A 226 3.61 -18.38 -3.29
C MET A 226 5.12 -18.61 -3.05
N LYS A 227 5.98 -17.95 -3.85
CA LYS A 227 7.44 -18.04 -3.69
C LYS A 227 7.88 -17.53 -2.30
N ILE A 228 7.36 -16.40 -1.83
CA ILE A 228 7.78 -15.83 -0.53
C ILE A 228 7.21 -16.62 0.66
N VAL A 229 5.99 -17.18 0.57
CA VAL A 229 5.40 -18.02 1.63
C VAL A 229 6.28 -19.22 1.92
N ASN A 230 6.76 -19.89 0.88
CA ASN A 230 7.63 -21.05 1.02
C ASN A 230 8.99 -20.73 1.65
N LYS A 231 9.37 -19.44 1.70
CA LYS A 231 10.67 -18.98 2.20
C LYS A 231 10.61 -18.21 3.52
N ALA A 232 9.43 -17.76 3.94
CA ALA A 232 9.28 -16.88 5.10
C ALA A 232 9.82 -17.49 6.42
N ASN A 233 9.85 -18.82 6.54
CA ASN A 233 10.40 -19.50 7.72
C ASN A 233 11.93 -19.40 7.85
N ILE A 234 12.63 -19.02 6.76
CA ILE A 234 14.10 -18.97 6.71
C ILE A 234 14.60 -17.53 6.95
N MET A 235 13.72 -16.54 6.85
CA MET A 235 14.08 -15.13 6.81
C MET A 235 13.85 -14.45 8.17
N HIS A 236 14.91 -13.92 8.79
CA HIS A 236 14.81 -12.99 9.92
C HIS A 236 14.37 -11.58 9.44
N ILE A 237 13.19 -11.48 8.83
CA ILE A 237 12.71 -10.27 8.16
C ILE A 237 11.41 -9.79 8.79
N ASN A 238 11.40 -8.54 9.27
CA ASN A 238 10.25 -7.94 9.97
C ASN A 238 9.45 -6.93 9.12
N SER A 239 9.95 -6.52 7.95
CA SER A 239 9.33 -5.52 7.09
C SER A 239 9.32 -5.94 5.63
N ILE A 240 8.31 -5.46 4.88
CA ILE A 240 8.19 -5.71 3.44
C ILE A 240 9.41 -5.18 2.70
N ARG A 241 9.95 -4.01 3.10
CA ARG A 241 11.18 -3.45 2.54
C ARG A 241 12.37 -4.41 2.68
N ASN A 242 12.60 -4.91 3.88
CA ASN A 242 13.73 -5.80 4.13
C ASN A 242 13.57 -7.13 3.36
N MET A 243 12.33 -7.60 3.19
CA MET A 243 12.01 -8.76 2.33
C MET A 243 12.38 -8.47 0.87
N ILE A 244 11.97 -7.31 0.34
CA ILE A 244 12.29 -6.93 -1.03
C ILE A 244 13.80 -6.84 -1.24
N ASN A 245 14.52 -6.13 -0.36
CA ASN A 245 15.98 -6.00 -0.46
C ASN A 245 16.68 -7.36 -0.43
N PHE A 246 16.28 -8.25 0.50
CA PHE A 246 16.84 -9.59 0.57
C PHE A 246 16.65 -10.35 -0.75
N LEU A 247 15.45 -10.33 -1.32
CA LEU A 247 15.16 -11.04 -2.57
C LEU A 247 15.93 -10.45 -3.76
N VAL A 248 16.08 -9.12 -3.83
CA VAL A 248 16.84 -8.47 -4.91
C VAL A 248 18.32 -8.80 -4.78
N GLU A 249 18.91 -8.58 -3.60
CA GLU A 249 20.36 -8.66 -3.38
C GLU A 249 20.86 -10.11 -3.30
N SER A 250 20.11 -10.99 -2.62
CA SER A 250 20.55 -12.36 -2.34
C SER A 250 20.03 -13.39 -3.35
N GLU A 251 18.87 -13.13 -3.97
CA GLU A 251 18.25 -14.10 -4.90
C GLU A 251 18.18 -13.62 -6.36
N GLY A 252 18.64 -12.40 -6.65
CA GLY A 252 18.52 -11.82 -7.99
C GLY A 252 17.06 -11.67 -8.43
N GLN A 253 16.11 -11.58 -7.49
CA GLN A 253 14.70 -11.39 -7.82
C GLN A 253 14.52 -10.03 -8.48
N LYS A 254 14.01 -10.06 -9.72
CA LYS A 254 13.68 -8.84 -10.45
C LYS A 254 12.41 -8.21 -9.91
N PHE A 255 12.46 -6.90 -9.66
CA PHE A 255 11.33 -6.02 -9.38
C PHE A 255 11.32 -4.90 -10.40
N PHE A 256 10.18 -4.68 -11.06
CA PHE A 256 9.99 -3.49 -11.88
C PHE A 256 9.59 -2.30 -11.02
N VAL A 257 10.04 -1.12 -11.41
CA VAL A 257 9.69 0.13 -10.73
C VAL A 257 9.01 1.08 -11.69
N TYR A 258 7.92 1.67 -11.24
CA TYR A 258 7.10 2.57 -12.06
C TYR A 258 6.99 3.94 -11.41
N GLU A 259 7.20 4.97 -12.22
CA GLU A 259 7.03 6.35 -11.79
C GLU A 259 5.55 6.73 -11.78
N LEU A 260 5.14 7.43 -10.73
CA LEU A 260 3.83 8.04 -10.60
C LEU A 260 3.95 9.56 -10.71
N ASN A 261 2.89 10.20 -11.22
CA ASN A 261 2.80 11.67 -11.26
C ASN A 261 2.99 12.24 -9.84
N SER A 262 3.92 13.18 -9.68
CA SER A 262 4.29 13.82 -8.42
C SER A 262 3.22 14.79 -7.89
N GLU A 263 2.27 15.22 -8.72
CA GLU A 263 1.14 16.06 -8.31
C GLU A 263 0.21 15.34 -7.33
N HIS A 264 0.09 14.02 -7.47
CA HIS A 264 -0.72 13.22 -6.55
C HIS A 264 0.08 12.89 -5.29
N ARG A 265 -0.58 12.87 -4.13
CA ARG A 265 0.10 12.74 -2.84
C ARG A 265 -0.36 11.52 -2.05
N PHE A 266 0.46 11.17 -1.09
CA PHE A 266 0.14 10.28 0.02
C PHE A 266 0.72 10.88 1.30
N TYR A 267 0.11 10.56 2.43
CA TYR A 267 0.47 11.08 3.74
C TYR A 267 0.47 9.93 4.73
N ASP A 268 1.65 9.59 5.26
CA ASP A 268 1.82 8.54 6.27
C ASP A 268 1.51 9.12 7.65
N ILE A 269 0.41 8.69 8.26
CA ILE A 269 -0.07 9.26 9.52
C ILE A 269 0.60 8.52 10.68
N ASP A 270 1.75 9.04 11.08
CA ASP A 270 2.58 8.48 12.13
C ASP A 270 2.48 9.22 13.47
N SER A 271 2.12 10.49 13.41
CA SER A 271 2.03 11.42 14.52
C SER A 271 0.87 12.40 14.34
N GLU A 272 0.58 13.17 15.39
CA GLU A 272 -0.38 14.27 15.34
C GLU A 272 0.08 15.40 14.43
N ILE A 273 1.40 15.61 14.30
CA ILE A 273 1.98 16.62 13.40
C ILE A 273 1.66 16.27 11.95
N ASP A 274 1.73 14.98 11.58
CA ASP A 274 1.39 14.52 10.23
C ASP A 274 -0.07 14.80 9.90
N LEU A 275 -0.96 14.53 10.85
CA LEU A 275 -2.39 14.80 10.70
C LEU A 275 -2.66 16.31 10.55
N SER A 276 -2.05 17.15 11.42
CA SER A 276 -2.19 18.61 11.34
C SER A 276 -1.65 19.17 10.02
N ASN A 277 -0.52 18.64 9.54
CA ASN A 277 0.07 19.05 8.27
C ASN A 277 -0.83 18.67 7.08
N PHE A 278 -1.43 17.48 7.10
CA PHE A 278 -2.42 17.07 6.11
C PHE A 278 -3.63 18.01 6.09
N GLU A 279 -4.18 18.34 7.27
CA GLU A 279 -5.35 19.20 7.40
C GLU A 279 -5.09 20.64 6.94
N LYS A 280 -3.93 21.21 7.30
CA LYS A 280 -3.52 22.57 6.86
C LYS A 280 -3.37 22.69 5.34
N LYS A 281 -3.02 21.60 4.66
CA LYS A 281 -2.84 21.57 3.20
C LYS A 281 -4.14 21.33 2.43
N GLY A 282 -5.29 21.32 3.11
CA GLY A 282 -6.60 21.17 2.46
C GLY A 282 -6.88 19.77 1.92
N GLY A 283 -6.12 18.75 2.36
CA GLY A 283 -6.36 17.35 2.02
C GLY A 283 -6.20 16.98 0.54
N GLN A 284 -5.48 17.79 -0.25
CA GLN A 284 -5.20 17.52 -1.67
C GLN A 284 -3.83 16.84 -1.88
#